data_AF-W4V0I1-F1
#
_entry.id   AF-W4V0I1-F1
#
_cell.length_a   1.000
_cell.length_b   1.000
_cell.length_c   1.000
_cell.angle_alpha   90.00
_cell.angle_beta   90.00
_cell.angle_gamma   90.00
#
_symmetry.space_group_name_H-M   'P 1'
#
loop_
_entity.id
_entity.type
_entity.pdbx_description
1 polymer ?
#
loop_
_entity_poly.entity_id
_entity_poly.type
_entity_poly.pdbx_seq_one_letter_code
_entity_poly.pdbx_strand_id
1 'polypeptide(L)'
;MSFLAQINLEEVASYDTEKVLPSTGILYFFYDSQQETWGFDPKDKGSWRVIYFDGDKSELKRVSLPENMPKEGIFTACRLELKSELSLPACESKYIDEIMLSDKESDAYFDFCDELQQDSVINKLLGHPDQIQGDMQLEVQLVSNGLYCGNSSGYLDPRAKELKKGVREWRLLLQIDSDPNCNMMWGDVGRLYFWIKNDDLLNRRFENVWMILECS
;
A
#
# COMPACT_ATOMS: atom_id res chain seq x y z
N MET A 1 -11.55 -3.69 13.22
CA MET A 1 -10.24 -3.50 12.55
C MET A 1 -9.16 -4.19 13.36
N SER A 2 -8.27 -4.87 12.66
CA SER A 2 -7.09 -5.53 13.21
C SER A 2 -5.87 -4.64 13.06
N PHE A 3 -4.96 -4.74 14.02
CA PHE A 3 -3.67 -4.05 14.00
C PHE A 3 -2.69 -4.82 13.11
N LEU A 4 -2.13 -4.15 12.09
CA LEU A 4 -1.21 -4.76 11.12
C LEU A 4 0.25 -4.47 11.46
N ALA A 5 0.59 -3.20 11.64
CA ALA A 5 1.96 -2.77 11.80
C ALA A 5 2.05 -1.45 12.59
N GLN A 6 3.18 -1.29 13.29
CA GLN A 6 3.61 -0.04 13.89
C GLN A 6 5.03 0.26 13.39
N ILE A 7 5.24 1.44 12.81
CA ILE A 7 6.52 1.84 12.24
C ILE A 7 6.96 3.15 12.89
N ASN A 8 8.09 3.12 13.61
CA ASN A 8 8.70 4.31 14.19
C ASN A 8 9.52 5.04 13.12
N LEU A 9 9.11 6.25 12.74
CA LEU A 9 9.71 6.98 11.63
C LEU A 9 11.12 7.49 11.94
N GLU A 10 11.49 7.62 13.22
CA GLU A 10 12.88 7.92 13.61
C GLU A 10 13.84 6.78 13.21
N GLU A 11 13.38 5.53 13.26
CA GLU A 11 14.17 4.35 12.87
C GLU A 11 14.25 4.23 11.34
N VAL A 12 13.28 4.80 10.62
CA VAL A 12 13.21 4.82 9.15
C VAL A 12 13.98 5.99 8.54
N ALA A 13 14.17 7.09 9.28
CA ALA A 13 14.65 8.36 8.73
C ALA A 13 15.99 8.27 7.97
N SER A 14 16.89 7.34 8.32
CA SER A 14 18.15 7.13 7.60
C SER A 14 17.99 6.38 6.26
N TYR A 15 16.88 5.69 6.07
CA TYR A 15 16.58 4.90 4.88
C TYR A 15 15.73 5.66 3.86
N ASP A 16 14.96 6.67 4.30
CA ASP A 16 14.16 7.56 3.43
C ASP A 16 15.05 8.60 2.75
N THR A 17 15.66 8.23 1.63
CA THR A 17 16.57 9.08 0.86
C THR A 17 15.87 10.25 0.17
N GLU A 18 14.57 10.10 -0.15
CA GLU A 18 13.73 11.17 -0.73
C GLU A 18 13.25 12.17 0.33
N LYS A 19 13.31 11.80 1.62
CA LYS A 19 12.87 12.62 2.77
C LYS A 19 11.40 13.04 2.66
N VAL A 20 10.55 12.12 2.24
CA VAL A 20 9.10 12.38 2.10
C VAL A 20 8.32 12.07 3.38
N LEU A 21 8.85 11.21 4.25
CA LEU A 21 8.21 10.87 5.51
C LEU A 21 8.53 11.95 6.57
N PRO A 22 7.64 12.14 7.55
CA PRO A 22 8.00 12.84 8.77
C PRO A 22 9.25 12.19 9.41
N SER A 23 10.15 13.01 9.94
CA SER A 23 11.40 12.51 10.57
C SER A 23 11.18 11.91 11.97
N THR A 24 10.00 12.12 12.56
CA THR A 24 9.63 11.66 13.90
C THR A 24 8.20 11.14 13.92
N GLY A 25 7.86 10.45 15.00
CA GLY A 25 6.53 9.90 15.24
C GLY A 25 6.40 8.45 14.77
N ILE A 26 5.21 7.91 14.96
CA ILE A 26 4.90 6.50 14.74
C ILE A 26 3.67 6.41 13.83
N LEU A 27 3.76 5.60 12.77
CA LEU A 27 2.62 5.19 11.96
C LEU A 27 2.05 3.87 12.45
N TYR A 28 0.74 3.83 12.62
CA TYR A 28 -0.03 2.62 12.95
C TYR A 28 -0.95 2.28 11.80
N PHE A 29 -0.93 1.04 11.35
CA PHE A 29 -1.75 0.54 10.26
C PHE A 29 -2.78 -0.45 10.78
N PHE A 30 -4.03 -0.28 10.34
CA PHE A 30 -5.16 -1.12 10.68
C PHE A 30 -5.94 -1.48 9.41
N TYR A 31 -6.55 -2.65 9.42
CA TYR A 31 -7.36 -3.18 8.31
C TYR A 31 -8.58 -3.95 8.84
N ASP A 32 -9.50 -4.31 7.95
CA ASP A 32 -10.70 -5.06 8.26
C ASP A 32 -10.33 -6.37 8.94
N SER A 33 -10.90 -6.60 10.12
CA SER A 33 -10.64 -7.79 10.91
C SER A 33 -11.29 -9.05 10.35
N GLN A 34 -12.28 -8.91 9.46
CA GLN A 34 -12.86 -10.03 8.72
C GLN A 34 -12.20 -10.23 7.35
N GLN A 35 -11.37 -9.28 6.92
CA GLN A 35 -10.70 -9.27 5.63
C GLN A 35 -11.62 -9.35 4.41
N GLU A 36 -12.81 -8.73 4.49
CA GLU A 36 -13.83 -8.80 3.44
C GLU A 36 -13.78 -7.61 2.46
N THR A 37 -12.92 -6.61 2.72
CA THR A 37 -12.89 -5.36 1.93
C THR A 37 -11.66 -5.25 1.04
N TRP A 38 -11.87 -5.04 -0.26
CA TRP A 38 -10.79 -5.06 -1.24
C TRP A 38 -10.31 -3.65 -1.65
N GLY A 39 -11.10 -2.62 -1.31
CA GLY A 39 -10.75 -1.25 -1.65
C GLY A 39 -11.23 -0.80 -3.03
N PHE A 40 -12.03 -1.63 -3.71
CA PHE A 40 -12.58 -1.33 -5.04
C PHE A 40 -13.96 -0.66 -4.99
N ASP A 41 -14.64 -0.64 -3.84
CA ASP A 41 -15.87 0.13 -3.64
C ASP A 41 -15.56 1.40 -2.83
N PRO A 42 -16.01 2.59 -3.24
CA PRO A 42 -15.92 3.79 -2.40
C PRO A 42 -16.49 3.61 -0.98
N LYS A 43 -17.42 2.67 -0.80
CA LYS A 43 -18.02 2.30 0.51
C LYS A 43 -17.08 1.50 1.40
N ASP A 44 -16.00 0.94 0.87
CA ASP A 44 -14.97 0.26 1.68
C ASP A 44 -14.19 1.26 2.55
N LYS A 45 -14.31 2.57 2.28
CA LYS A 45 -13.71 3.61 3.11
C LYS A 45 -14.16 3.46 4.56
N GLY A 46 -13.18 3.33 5.45
CA GLY A 46 -13.39 3.12 6.88
C GLY A 46 -13.13 1.69 7.33
N SER A 47 -12.89 0.75 6.40
CA SER A 47 -12.45 -0.61 6.71
C SER A 47 -10.97 -0.71 7.06
N TRP A 48 -10.16 0.30 6.72
CA TRP A 48 -8.77 0.47 7.14
C TRP A 48 -8.55 1.81 7.82
N ARG A 49 -7.41 1.95 8.52
CA ARG A 49 -7.00 3.21 9.13
C ARG A 49 -5.49 3.31 9.23
N VAL A 50 -4.95 4.48 8.93
CA VAL A 50 -3.57 4.85 9.25
C VAL A 50 -3.59 5.98 10.27
N ILE A 51 -2.90 5.79 11.38
CA ILE A 51 -2.79 6.79 12.45
C ILE A 51 -1.35 7.22 12.55
N TYR A 52 -1.12 8.54 12.53
CA TYR A 52 0.17 9.13 12.83
C TYR A 52 0.15 9.71 14.24
N PHE A 53 1.11 9.30 15.07
CA PHE A 53 1.28 9.78 16.43
C PHE A 53 2.68 10.38 16.61
N ASP A 54 2.76 11.67 16.91
CA ASP A 54 4.00 12.42 17.15
C ASP A 54 4.01 13.02 18.58
N GLY A 55 3.26 12.42 19.49
CA GLY A 55 3.16 12.84 20.89
C GLY A 55 4.20 12.19 21.78
N ASP A 56 4.04 12.36 23.11
CA ASP A 56 4.92 11.72 24.08
C ASP A 56 4.71 10.20 24.07
N LYS A 57 5.76 9.45 23.70
CA LYS A 57 5.76 7.98 23.66
C LYS A 57 5.46 7.37 25.03
N SER A 58 5.64 8.10 26.14
CA SER A 58 5.28 7.65 27.50
C SER A 58 3.77 7.50 27.70
N GLU A 59 2.95 8.15 26.87
CA GLU A 59 1.49 8.03 26.89
C GLU A 59 1.01 6.71 26.27
N LEU A 60 1.85 6.07 25.45
CA LEU A 60 1.52 4.83 24.76
C LEU A 60 1.54 3.64 25.73
N LYS A 61 0.49 2.82 25.65
CA LYS A 61 0.34 1.62 26.47
C LYS A 61 -0.01 0.45 25.59
N ARG A 62 0.61 -0.70 25.87
CA ARG A 62 0.23 -1.97 25.26
C ARG A 62 -1.17 -2.34 25.74
N VAL A 63 -2.02 -2.75 24.82
CA VAL A 63 -3.37 -3.23 25.08
C VAL A 63 -3.49 -4.67 24.59
N SER A 64 -4.30 -5.47 25.29
CA SER A 64 -4.66 -6.80 24.81
C SER A 64 -5.57 -6.70 23.59
N LEU A 65 -5.61 -7.77 22.79
CA LEU A 65 -6.58 -7.88 21.71
C LEU A 65 -8.02 -7.78 22.27
N PRO A 66 -8.96 -7.17 21.53
CA PRO A 66 -10.38 -7.21 21.87
C PRO A 66 -10.90 -8.65 21.98
N GLU A 67 -11.78 -8.92 22.94
CA GLU A 67 -12.28 -10.29 23.24
C GLU A 67 -12.96 -10.99 22.05
N ASN A 68 -13.62 -10.22 21.17
CA ASN A 68 -14.41 -10.73 20.05
C ASN A 68 -13.75 -10.50 18.68
N MET A 69 -12.42 -10.51 18.63
CA MET A 69 -11.70 -10.38 17.36
C MET A 69 -11.83 -11.69 16.54
N PRO A 70 -12.23 -11.63 15.25
CA PRO A 70 -12.20 -12.77 14.34
C PRO A 70 -10.79 -13.38 14.28
N LYS A 71 -10.69 -14.70 14.06
CA LYS A 71 -9.39 -15.39 14.05
C LYS A 71 -8.50 -14.92 12.91
N GLU A 72 -9.13 -14.63 11.78
CA GLU A 72 -8.54 -14.08 10.56
C GLU A 72 -7.91 -12.71 10.81
N GLY A 73 -8.41 -11.97 11.81
CA GLY A 73 -7.88 -10.68 12.21
C GLY A 73 -6.80 -10.73 13.29
N ILE A 74 -6.34 -11.92 13.70
CA ILE A 74 -5.32 -12.09 14.76
C ILE A 74 -4.00 -12.54 14.12
N PHE A 75 -3.01 -11.65 14.19
CA PHE A 75 -1.69 -11.86 13.59
C PHE A 75 -0.63 -12.18 14.65
N THR A 76 0.39 -12.94 14.24
CA THR A 76 1.57 -13.21 15.06
C THR A 76 2.51 -12.02 14.98
N ALA A 77 2.91 -11.48 16.14
CA ALA A 77 3.83 -10.35 16.18
C ALA A 77 5.22 -10.75 15.65
N CYS A 78 5.76 -9.96 14.74
CA CYS A 78 7.10 -10.11 14.18
C CYS A 78 7.85 -8.77 14.25
N ARG A 79 9.19 -8.83 14.20
CA ARG A 79 10.06 -7.63 14.23
C ARG A 79 10.41 -7.24 12.81
N LEU A 80 10.35 -5.94 12.52
CA LEU A 80 10.80 -5.38 11.25
C LEU A 80 12.32 -5.22 11.22
N GLU A 81 12.92 -5.56 10.09
CA GLU A 81 14.30 -5.23 9.74
C GLU A 81 14.28 -4.29 8.52
N LEU A 82 14.97 -3.16 8.62
CA LEU A 82 14.95 -2.12 7.61
C LEU A 82 16.20 -2.19 6.73
N LYS A 83 15.99 -2.19 5.42
CA LYS A 83 17.04 -2.10 4.39
C LYS A 83 16.59 -1.17 3.28
N SER A 84 17.55 -0.45 2.68
CA SER A 84 17.31 0.32 1.46
C SER A 84 17.64 -0.55 0.26
N GLU A 85 16.76 -0.54 -0.74
CA GLU A 85 16.94 -1.28 -1.98
C GLU A 85 16.57 -0.42 -3.18
N LEU A 86 17.07 -0.78 -4.35
CA LEU A 86 16.59 -0.20 -5.60
C LEU A 86 15.18 -0.72 -5.84
N SER A 87 14.20 0.19 -5.88
CA SER A 87 12.84 -0.16 -6.28
C SER A 87 12.65 0.23 -7.73
N LEU A 88 12.25 -0.72 -8.56
CA LEU A 88 11.92 -0.48 -9.96
C LEU A 88 10.40 -0.47 -10.17
N PRO A 89 9.89 0.38 -11.06
CA PRO A 89 8.49 0.34 -11.45
C PRO A 89 8.16 -0.97 -12.18
N ALA A 90 6.99 -1.56 -11.90
CA ALA A 90 6.51 -2.71 -12.67
C ALA A 90 6.40 -2.38 -14.17
N CYS A 91 6.53 -3.38 -15.04
CA CYS A 91 6.45 -3.22 -16.50
C CYS A 91 5.14 -2.57 -16.95
N GLU A 92 4.04 -2.91 -16.26
CA GLU A 92 2.69 -2.39 -16.55
C GLU A 92 2.43 -1.03 -15.88
N SER A 93 3.40 -0.50 -15.13
CA SER A 93 3.22 0.76 -14.43
C SER A 93 3.15 1.94 -15.37
N LYS A 94 2.45 2.99 -14.94
CA LYS A 94 2.38 4.25 -15.69
C LYS A 94 3.76 4.89 -15.92
N TYR A 95 4.75 4.61 -15.08
CA TYR A 95 6.12 5.11 -15.26
C TYR A 95 6.78 4.54 -16.51
N ILE A 96 6.61 3.24 -16.75
CA ILE A 96 7.19 2.57 -17.93
C ILE A 96 6.43 2.95 -19.21
N ASP A 97 5.10 3.02 -19.16
CA ASP A 97 4.28 3.50 -20.28
C ASP A 97 4.76 4.83 -20.88
N GLU A 98 5.19 5.76 -20.03
CA GLU A 98 5.57 7.12 -20.45
C GLU A 98 6.98 7.19 -21.03
N ILE A 99 7.84 6.20 -20.75
CA ILE A 99 9.17 6.11 -21.35
C ILE A 99 9.06 5.75 -22.85
N MET A 100 7.92 5.19 -23.28
CA MET A 100 7.66 4.82 -24.68
C MET A 100 8.74 3.87 -25.22
N LEU A 101 9.06 2.84 -24.42
CA LEU A 101 10.01 1.80 -24.82
C LEU A 101 9.57 1.15 -26.14
N SER A 102 10.53 0.84 -27.00
CA SER A 102 10.27 -0.05 -28.14
C SER A 102 9.95 -1.47 -27.64
N ASP A 103 9.28 -2.28 -28.46
CA ASP A 103 8.93 -3.66 -28.10
C ASP A 103 10.14 -4.44 -27.56
N LYS A 104 11.31 -4.29 -28.21
CA LYS A 104 12.56 -4.94 -27.79
C LYS A 104 13.06 -4.45 -26.42
N GLU A 105 12.91 -3.16 -26.12
CA GLU A 105 13.30 -2.61 -24.82
C GLU A 105 12.31 -3.01 -23.73
N SER A 106 11.02 -3.11 -24.07
CA SER A 106 9.98 -3.62 -23.18
C SER A 106 10.24 -5.07 -22.80
N ASP A 107 10.55 -5.93 -23.79
CA ASP A 107 10.91 -7.33 -23.56
C ASP A 107 12.16 -7.43 -22.64
N ALA A 108 13.21 -6.66 -22.95
CA ALA A 108 14.42 -6.65 -22.14
C ALA A 108 14.19 -6.13 -20.70
N TYR A 109 13.30 -5.16 -20.53
CA TYR A 109 12.92 -4.66 -19.20
C TYR A 109 12.10 -5.69 -18.42
N PHE A 110 11.21 -6.40 -19.10
CA PHE A 110 10.45 -7.50 -18.51
C PHE A 110 11.35 -8.62 -18.03
N ASP A 111 12.25 -9.12 -18.88
CA ASP A 111 13.22 -10.14 -18.52
C ASP A 111 14.08 -9.70 -17.32
N PHE A 112 14.53 -8.45 -17.31
CA PHE A 112 15.30 -7.89 -16.19
C PHE A 112 14.49 -7.81 -14.89
N CYS A 113 13.20 -7.47 -14.95
CA CYS A 113 12.34 -7.44 -13.78
C CYS A 113 12.06 -8.84 -13.25
N ASP A 114 11.85 -9.81 -14.14
CA ASP A 114 11.64 -11.23 -13.80
C ASP A 114 12.87 -11.81 -13.10
N GLU A 115 14.08 -11.53 -13.62
CA GLU A 115 15.34 -11.93 -12.97
C GLU A 115 15.56 -11.33 -11.58
N LEU A 116 14.95 -10.17 -11.30
CA LEU A 116 15.02 -9.50 -10.00
C LEU A 116 13.92 -9.96 -9.02
N GLN A 117 12.87 -10.64 -9.49
CA GLN A 117 11.85 -11.16 -8.60
C GLN A 117 12.46 -12.18 -7.63
N GLN A 118 12.03 -12.10 -6.38
CA GLN A 118 12.43 -13.02 -5.33
C GLN A 118 11.19 -13.79 -4.88
N ASP A 119 11.31 -15.11 -4.74
CA ASP A 119 10.28 -16.01 -4.20
C ASP A 119 10.08 -15.85 -2.67
N SER A 120 10.18 -14.62 -2.17
CA SER A 120 10.14 -14.31 -0.74
C SER A 120 9.01 -13.35 -0.41
N VAL A 121 8.68 -13.22 0.87
CA VAL A 121 7.72 -12.24 1.38
C VAL A 121 8.28 -10.83 1.14
N ILE A 122 7.56 -10.00 0.37
CA ILE A 122 8.03 -8.66 0.01
C ILE A 122 7.15 -7.58 0.66
N ASN A 123 7.67 -6.99 1.74
CA ASN A 123 7.07 -5.83 2.39
C ASN A 123 7.87 -4.57 2.03
N LYS A 124 7.18 -3.46 1.75
CA LYS A 124 7.82 -2.19 1.36
C LYS A 124 7.19 -1.00 2.08
N LEU A 125 8.01 -0.05 2.50
CA LEU A 125 7.58 1.28 2.93
C LEU A 125 8.10 2.27 1.88
N LEU A 126 7.20 2.93 1.17
CA LEU A 126 7.48 3.68 -0.08
C LEU A 126 8.02 2.78 -1.22
N GLY A 127 8.56 3.41 -2.27
CA GLY A 127 9.04 2.75 -3.48
C GLY A 127 7.93 2.49 -4.51
N HIS A 128 8.18 1.52 -5.38
CA HIS A 128 7.22 1.03 -6.36
C HIS A 128 6.59 -0.29 -5.88
N PRO A 129 5.27 -0.46 -6.06
CA PRO A 129 4.57 -1.67 -5.64
C PRO A 129 4.98 -2.89 -6.47
N ASP A 130 5.01 -4.06 -5.84
CA ASP A 130 5.03 -5.35 -6.52
C ASP A 130 3.59 -5.76 -6.83
N GLN A 131 3.09 -5.32 -7.97
CA GLN A 131 1.70 -5.48 -8.40
C GLN A 131 1.38 -6.95 -8.73
N ILE A 132 0.15 -7.40 -8.44
CA ILE A 132 -0.36 -8.72 -8.83
C ILE A 132 -1.36 -8.59 -9.98
N GLN A 133 -2.22 -7.58 -9.96
CA GLN A 133 -3.34 -7.43 -10.90
C GLN A 133 -3.24 -6.16 -11.79
N GLY A 134 -2.09 -5.49 -11.75
CA GLY A 134 -1.74 -4.37 -12.63
C GLY A 134 -1.58 -3.03 -11.91
N ASP A 135 -1.61 -1.92 -12.68
CA ASP A 135 -1.39 -0.59 -12.13
C ASP A 135 -2.58 -0.07 -11.30
N MET A 136 -2.36 0.02 -9.99
CA MET A 136 -3.35 0.55 -9.04
C MET A 136 -3.44 2.08 -9.00
N GLN A 137 -2.54 2.87 -9.63
CA GLN A 137 -2.58 4.34 -9.49
C GLN A 137 -3.85 4.93 -10.12
N LEU A 138 -4.29 4.37 -11.25
CA LEU A 138 -5.59 4.73 -11.82
C LEU A 138 -6.71 4.28 -10.91
N GLU A 139 -6.70 3.02 -10.47
CA GLU A 139 -7.73 2.44 -9.62
C GLU A 139 -7.97 3.25 -8.35
N VAL A 140 -6.91 3.52 -7.57
CA VAL A 140 -6.99 4.30 -6.33
C VAL A 140 -7.52 5.71 -6.60
N GLN A 141 -7.14 6.32 -7.73
CA GLN A 141 -7.60 7.65 -8.10
C GLN A 141 -9.08 7.65 -8.47
N LEU A 142 -9.60 6.61 -9.12
CA LEU A 142 -11.02 6.51 -9.46
C LEU A 142 -11.85 6.22 -8.21
N VAL A 143 -11.48 5.20 -7.43
CA VAL A 143 -12.27 4.74 -6.29
C VAL A 143 -12.31 5.73 -5.13
N SER A 144 -11.19 6.39 -4.83
CA SER A 144 -11.16 7.47 -3.82
C SER A 144 -11.99 8.69 -4.23
N ASN A 145 -12.35 8.82 -5.51
CA ASN A 145 -13.22 9.86 -6.05
C ASN A 145 -14.66 9.36 -6.33
N GLY A 146 -15.04 8.22 -5.75
CA GLY A 146 -16.43 7.75 -5.74
C GLY A 146 -16.82 6.90 -6.94
N LEU A 147 -15.86 6.29 -7.64
CA LEU A 147 -16.12 5.35 -8.74
C LEU A 147 -15.91 3.91 -8.30
N TYR A 148 -16.86 3.02 -8.55
CA TYR A 148 -16.69 1.60 -8.25
C TYR A 148 -15.74 0.95 -9.26
N CYS A 149 -14.66 0.36 -8.76
CA CYS A 149 -13.59 -0.25 -9.55
C CYS A 149 -13.59 -1.79 -9.51
N GLY A 150 -14.51 -2.43 -8.79
CA GLY A 150 -14.59 -3.90 -8.76
C GLY A 150 -15.11 -4.52 -10.07
N ASN A 151 -15.34 -3.71 -11.10
CA ASN A 151 -15.53 -4.09 -12.50
C ASN A 151 -15.22 -2.88 -13.40
N SER A 152 -15.45 -3.00 -14.71
CA SER A 152 -15.15 -1.95 -15.69
C SER A 152 -15.98 -0.66 -15.56
N SER A 153 -17.03 -0.61 -14.72
CA SER A 153 -17.96 0.53 -14.67
C SER A 153 -17.29 1.85 -14.27
N GLY A 154 -16.45 1.86 -13.23
CA GLY A 154 -15.72 3.06 -12.81
C GLY A 154 -14.75 3.56 -13.88
N TYR A 155 -14.08 2.63 -14.57
CA TYR A 155 -13.15 2.93 -15.66
C TYR A 155 -13.84 3.52 -16.91
N LEU A 156 -15.12 3.19 -17.13
CA LEU A 156 -15.94 3.71 -18.23
C LEU A 156 -16.76 4.95 -17.85
N ASP A 157 -16.74 5.39 -16.57
CA ASP A 157 -17.45 6.60 -16.14
C ASP A 157 -16.89 7.83 -16.89
N PRO A 158 -17.74 8.75 -17.38
CA PRO A 158 -17.28 9.97 -18.07
C PRO A 158 -16.28 10.81 -17.26
N ARG A 159 -16.34 10.75 -15.92
CA ARG A 159 -15.40 11.43 -15.02
C ARG A 159 -14.01 10.81 -15.03
N ALA A 160 -13.86 9.53 -15.38
CA ALA A 160 -12.59 8.81 -15.33
C ALA A 160 -11.51 9.49 -16.18
N LYS A 161 -11.89 10.05 -17.33
CA LYS A 161 -10.96 10.80 -18.21
C LYS A 161 -10.32 11.99 -17.51
N GLU A 162 -11.08 12.75 -16.74
CA GLU A 162 -10.56 13.90 -16.00
C GLU A 162 -9.77 13.46 -14.77
N LEU A 163 -10.30 12.49 -14.03
CA LEU A 163 -9.65 11.95 -12.82
C LEU A 163 -8.30 11.32 -13.11
N LYS A 164 -8.12 10.69 -14.29
CA LYS A 164 -6.86 10.08 -14.72
C LYS A 164 -5.67 11.06 -14.72
N LYS A 165 -5.90 12.38 -14.77
CA LYS A 165 -4.82 13.37 -14.68
C LYS A 165 -4.14 13.39 -13.30
N GLY A 166 -4.82 12.96 -12.25
CA GLY A 166 -4.31 12.97 -10.87
C GLY A 166 -3.57 11.69 -10.44
N VAL A 167 -3.40 10.70 -11.32
CA VAL A 167 -2.78 9.40 -10.94
C VAL A 167 -1.36 9.57 -10.38
N ARG A 168 -0.59 10.54 -10.90
CA ARG A 168 0.78 10.85 -10.45
C ARG A 168 0.85 11.49 -9.05
N GLU A 169 -0.28 11.91 -8.50
CA GLU A 169 -0.33 12.42 -7.12
C GLU A 169 -0.18 11.29 -6.10
N TRP A 170 -0.54 10.05 -6.48
CA TRP A 170 -0.49 8.89 -5.59
C TRP A 170 0.88 8.24 -5.58
N ARG A 171 1.31 7.83 -4.39
CA ARG A 171 2.46 6.96 -4.18
C ARG A 171 2.11 5.85 -3.19
N LEU A 172 2.87 4.76 -3.26
CA LEU A 172 2.83 3.71 -2.27
C LEU A 172 3.31 4.29 -0.93
N LEU A 173 2.55 4.08 0.13
CA LEU A 173 2.96 4.34 1.51
C LEU A 173 3.50 3.05 2.14
N LEU A 174 2.73 1.97 2.08
CA LEU A 174 3.10 0.68 2.66
C LEU A 174 2.54 -0.46 1.80
N GLN A 175 3.33 -1.51 1.59
CA GLN A 175 2.91 -2.79 1.05
C GLN A 175 3.13 -3.86 2.11
N ILE A 176 2.12 -4.69 2.36
CA ILE A 176 2.19 -5.83 3.26
C ILE A 176 1.83 -7.09 2.48
N ASP A 177 2.78 -8.02 2.41
CA ASP A 177 2.57 -9.30 1.74
C ASP A 177 1.82 -10.30 2.63
N SER A 178 1.30 -11.36 2.04
CA SER A 178 0.92 -12.55 2.80
C SER A 178 2.19 -13.16 3.40
N ASP A 179 2.18 -13.42 4.71
CA ASP A 179 3.32 -13.96 5.43
C ASP A 179 2.85 -15.03 6.43
N PRO A 180 3.12 -16.32 6.17
CA PRO A 180 2.73 -17.38 7.08
C PRO A 180 3.43 -17.29 8.45
N ASN A 181 4.60 -16.64 8.54
CA ASN A 181 5.30 -16.46 9.82
C ASN A 181 4.59 -15.47 10.75
N CYS A 182 3.91 -14.46 10.18
CA CYS A 182 3.12 -13.49 10.92
C CYS A 182 1.61 -13.85 10.92
N ASN A 183 1.23 -15.04 10.44
CA ASN A 183 -0.16 -15.50 10.28
C ASN A 183 -1.01 -14.56 9.40
N MET A 184 -0.40 -13.97 8.37
CA MET A 184 -1.06 -13.06 7.43
C MET A 184 -1.34 -13.79 6.11
N MET A 185 -2.59 -13.71 5.65
CA MET A 185 -3.05 -14.30 4.39
C MET A 185 -4.11 -13.38 3.80
N TRP A 186 -3.85 -12.78 2.64
CA TRP A 186 -4.74 -11.81 2.00
C TRP A 186 -5.38 -12.42 0.75
N GLY A 187 -6.65 -12.78 0.79
CA GLY A 187 -7.27 -13.50 -0.32
C GLY A 187 -6.55 -14.82 -0.63
N ASP A 188 -6.19 -15.05 -1.88
CA ASP A 188 -5.34 -16.19 -2.30
C ASP A 188 -3.86 -15.74 -2.43
N VAL A 189 -3.16 -15.68 -1.30
CA VAL A 189 -1.73 -15.29 -1.20
C VAL A 189 -1.45 -13.92 -1.85
N GLY A 190 -2.32 -12.95 -1.54
CA GLY A 190 -2.27 -11.60 -2.04
C GLY A 190 -1.44 -10.63 -1.19
N ARG A 191 -1.68 -9.33 -1.42
CA ARG A 191 -0.98 -8.21 -0.77
C ARG A 191 -1.94 -7.07 -0.47
N LEU A 192 -1.67 -6.35 0.62
CA LEU A 192 -2.31 -5.07 0.94
C LEU A 192 -1.39 -3.92 0.50
N TYR A 193 -1.95 -2.94 -0.19
CA TYR A 193 -1.25 -1.74 -0.65
C TYR A 193 -1.94 -0.50 -0.09
N PHE A 194 -1.24 0.24 0.75
CA PHE A 194 -1.66 1.53 1.27
C PHE A 194 -1.09 2.63 0.39
N TRP A 195 -1.97 3.40 -0.22
CA TRP A 195 -1.67 4.50 -1.14
C TRP A 195 -1.97 5.83 -0.48
N ILE A 196 -1.12 6.83 -0.71
CA ILE A 196 -1.30 8.19 -0.21
C ILE A 196 -0.95 9.20 -1.29
N LYS A 197 -1.65 10.34 -1.31
CA LYS A 197 -1.25 11.46 -2.15
C LYS A 197 0.00 12.14 -1.59
N ASN A 198 0.89 12.61 -2.46
CA ASN A 198 2.09 13.35 -2.09
C ASN A 198 1.77 14.55 -1.17
N ASP A 199 0.71 15.31 -1.50
CA ASP A 199 0.28 16.45 -0.69
C ASP A 199 -0.27 16.03 0.68
N ASP A 200 -0.97 14.90 0.76
CA ASP A 200 -1.49 14.37 2.02
C ASP A 200 -0.35 13.88 2.91
N LEU A 201 0.66 13.23 2.33
CA LEU A 201 1.86 12.81 3.05
C LEU A 201 2.62 14.01 3.62
N LEU A 202 2.88 15.02 2.78
CA LEU A 202 3.57 16.24 3.18
C LEU A 202 2.86 16.96 4.34
N ASN A 203 1.53 16.98 4.31
CA ASN A 203 0.70 17.62 5.32
C ASN A 203 0.24 16.66 6.42
N ARG A 204 0.79 15.44 6.49
CA ARG A 204 0.51 14.44 7.52
C ARG A 204 -0.97 14.04 7.65
N ARG A 205 -1.71 14.08 6.54
CA ARG A 205 -3.13 13.72 6.44
C ARG A 205 -3.31 12.23 6.15
N PHE A 206 -2.84 11.40 7.07
CA PHE A 206 -2.87 9.93 6.92
C PHE A 206 -4.28 9.34 6.95
N GLU A 207 -5.28 10.12 7.37
CA GLU A 207 -6.71 9.76 7.26
C GLU A 207 -7.21 9.67 5.81
N ASN A 208 -6.47 10.21 4.85
CA ASN A 208 -6.78 10.15 3.42
C ASN A 208 -6.15 8.94 2.70
N VAL A 209 -5.42 8.09 3.42
CA VAL A 209 -4.86 6.86 2.85
C VAL A 209 -5.97 5.96 2.31
N TRP A 210 -5.74 5.41 1.13
CA TRP A 210 -6.59 4.39 0.53
C TRP A 210 -5.86 3.04 0.52
N MET A 211 -6.57 1.95 0.76
CA MET A 211 -6.00 0.61 0.75
C MET A 211 -6.62 -0.19 -0.39
N ILE A 212 -5.78 -0.92 -1.14
CA ILE A 212 -6.18 -1.91 -2.14
C ILE A 212 -5.64 -3.27 -1.74
N LEU A 213 -6.46 -4.32 -1.89
CA LEU A 213 -6.06 -5.72 -1.78
C LEU A 213 -6.06 -6.33 -3.18
N GLU A 214 -4.93 -6.88 -3.61
CA GLU A 214 -4.85 -7.73 -4.80
C GLU A 214 -4.43 -9.14 -4.38
N CYS A 215 -4.94 -10.17 -5.07
CA CYS A 215 -4.49 -11.55 -4.91
C CYS A 215 -4.49 -12.29 -6.26
N SER A 216 -3.96 -13.52 -6.28
CA SER A 216 -3.97 -14.36 -7.48
C SER A 216 -5.34 -15.03 -7.70
#